data_AF-A0A433JM79-F1
#
_entry.id   AF-A0A433JM79-F1
#
_cell.length_a   1.000
_cell.length_b   1.000
_cell.length_c   1.000
_cell.angle_alpha   90.00
_cell.angle_beta   90.00
_cell.angle_gamma   90.00
#
_symmetry.space_group_name_H-M   'P 1'
#
loop_
_entity.id
_entity.type
_entity.pdbx_description
1 polymer ?
#
loop_
_entity_poly.entity_id
_entity_poly.type
_entity_poly.pdbx_seq_one_letter_code
_entity_poly.pdbx_strand_id
1 'polypeptide(L)'
;MKRFYRILLLCSLLVPGHLAVAAEQFIKPSLILNHIELIRAQEAGGDELYFDISIYRPNKTTQFVRIPKAPMHWPSAASKQIKNVTLWSEPLKEGESVVLIASLIEQDATPLNPDDVLGSIRVKLTYEQGQLKTQWSIPNREQGPAMANQQGDIQKFELFDAGSKYEVYLSLVK
;
A
#
# COMPACT_ATOMS: atom_id res chain seq x y z
N MET A 1 -3.73 69.21 55.52
CA MET A 1 -4.42 68.36 54.53
C MET A 1 -3.41 67.35 53.99
N LYS A 2 -3.51 66.06 54.35
CA LYS A 2 -2.60 64.99 53.91
C LYS A 2 -3.34 64.09 52.91
N ARG A 3 -2.85 63.99 51.67
CA ARG A 3 -3.42 63.13 50.62
C ARG A 3 -2.76 61.74 50.67
N PHE A 4 -3.57 60.70 50.88
CA PHE A 4 -3.15 59.31 50.77
C PHE A 4 -3.30 58.84 49.32
N TYR A 5 -2.19 58.46 48.68
CA TYR A 5 -2.22 57.76 47.39
C TYR A 5 -2.35 56.25 47.65
N ARG A 6 -3.48 55.66 47.25
CA ARG A 6 -3.65 54.19 47.20
C ARG A 6 -3.13 53.71 45.86
N ILE A 7 -1.99 53.01 45.87
CA ILE A 7 -1.46 52.30 44.70
C ILE A 7 -2.24 50.98 44.59
N LEU A 8 -3.03 50.85 43.51
CA LEU A 8 -3.69 49.60 43.12
C LEU A 8 -2.64 48.76 42.38
N LEU A 9 -2.19 47.66 42.98
CA LEU A 9 -1.28 46.71 42.33
C LEU A 9 -2.12 45.76 41.45
N LEU A 10 -2.06 45.94 40.14
CA LEU A 10 -2.68 45.07 39.16
C LEU A 10 -1.71 43.89 38.90
N CYS A 11 -1.91 42.75 39.57
CA CYS A 11 -1.18 41.53 39.27
C CYS A 11 -1.64 40.97 37.91
N SER A 12 -0.85 41.21 36.87
CA SER A 12 -0.99 40.57 35.57
C SER A 12 -0.68 39.08 35.68
N LEU A 13 -1.71 38.25 35.70
CA LEU A 13 -1.62 36.80 35.51
C LEU A 13 -1.20 36.51 34.06
N LEU A 14 0.11 36.43 33.84
CA LEU A 14 0.69 35.78 32.68
C LEU A 14 0.41 34.28 32.80
N VAL A 15 -0.69 33.82 32.20
CA VAL A 15 -0.90 32.39 31.95
C VAL A 15 0.04 32.01 30.81
N PRO A 16 1.07 31.18 31.02
CA PRO A 16 1.84 30.63 29.91
C PRO A 16 0.89 29.74 29.10
N GLY A 17 0.45 30.26 27.96
CA GLY A 17 -0.23 29.48 26.94
C GLY A 17 0.76 28.45 26.41
N HIS A 18 0.71 27.23 26.94
CA HIS A 18 1.35 26.09 26.33
C HIS A 18 0.65 25.86 24.97
N LEU A 19 1.20 26.43 23.91
CA LEU A 19 0.94 25.98 22.56
C LEU A 19 1.44 24.55 22.49
N ALA A 20 0.54 23.59 22.72
CA ALA A 20 0.81 22.19 22.43
C ALA A 20 1.06 22.10 20.93
N VAL A 21 2.34 21.99 20.56
CA VAL A 21 2.74 21.59 19.21
C VAL A 21 2.25 20.16 19.08
N ALA A 22 1.10 19.98 18.42
CA ALA A 22 0.60 18.66 18.08
C ALA A 22 1.68 17.98 17.23
N ALA A 23 2.32 16.96 17.78
CA ALA A 23 3.31 16.19 17.03
C ALA A 23 2.65 15.63 15.77
N GLU A 24 3.28 15.84 14.61
CA GLU A 24 2.80 15.23 13.37
C GLU A 24 2.77 13.70 13.56
N GLN A 25 1.56 13.14 13.62
CA GLN A 25 1.40 11.70 13.70
C GLN A 25 1.57 11.11 12.30
N PHE A 26 2.47 10.13 12.19
CA PHE A 26 2.65 9.35 10.98
C PHE A 26 2.68 7.87 11.31
N ILE A 27 2.31 7.05 10.32
CA ILE A 27 2.45 5.60 10.33
C ILE A 27 3.24 5.19 9.08
N LYS A 28 3.83 3.98 9.07
CA LYS A 28 4.57 3.48 7.91
C LYS A 28 4.04 2.12 7.46
N PRO A 29 2.83 2.09 6.86
CA PRO A 29 2.24 0.85 6.40
C PRO A 29 3.10 0.20 5.31
N SER A 30 3.09 -1.13 5.27
CA SER A 30 3.79 -1.94 4.29
C SER A 30 2.84 -2.95 3.64
N LEU A 31 2.82 -2.97 2.31
CA LEU A 31 2.12 -3.98 1.51
C LEU A 31 3.05 -5.18 1.32
N ILE A 32 2.64 -6.34 1.85
CA ILE A 32 3.45 -7.55 1.83
C ILE A 32 2.79 -8.59 0.93
N LEU A 33 3.56 -9.14 -0.02
CA LEU A 33 3.25 -10.38 -0.70
C LEU A 33 3.62 -11.54 0.22
N ASN A 34 2.60 -12.20 0.79
CA ASN A 34 2.80 -13.34 1.68
C ASN A 34 3.20 -14.57 0.89
N HIS A 35 2.47 -14.88 -0.18
CA HIS A 35 2.84 -15.89 -1.17
C HIS A 35 2.04 -15.73 -2.46
N ILE A 36 2.49 -16.45 -3.50
CA ILE A 36 1.78 -16.63 -4.77
C ILE A 36 1.73 -18.11 -5.09
N GLU A 37 0.60 -18.58 -5.59
CA GLU A 37 0.38 -19.96 -5.99
C GLU A 37 -0.02 -20.03 -7.46
N LEU A 38 0.73 -20.81 -8.23
CA LEU A 38 0.40 -21.16 -9.60
C LEU A 38 -0.72 -22.21 -9.62
N ILE A 39 -1.87 -21.86 -10.21
CA ILE A 39 -3.00 -22.78 -10.42
C ILE A 39 -2.94 -23.36 -11.84
N ARG A 40 -2.62 -22.53 -12.83
CA ARG A 40 -2.45 -22.91 -14.23
C ARG A 40 -1.43 -21.98 -14.89
N ALA A 41 -0.44 -22.55 -15.56
CA ALA A 41 0.51 -21.81 -16.38
C ALA A 41 0.07 -21.79 -17.84
N GLN A 42 0.46 -20.74 -18.56
CA GLN A 42 0.26 -20.61 -19.99
C GLN A 42 1.31 -21.45 -20.74
N GLU A 43 2.55 -21.44 -20.25
CA GLU A 43 3.68 -22.10 -20.91
C GLU A 43 4.13 -23.38 -20.19
N ALA A 44 4.68 -24.33 -20.96
CA ALA A 44 5.24 -25.57 -20.41
C ALA A 44 6.46 -25.32 -19.50
N GLY A 45 7.18 -24.21 -19.71
CA GLY A 45 8.32 -23.78 -18.89
C GLY A 45 7.94 -23.04 -17.61
N GLY A 46 6.67 -22.67 -17.47
CA GLY A 46 6.23 -21.66 -16.52
C GLY A 46 6.43 -20.24 -17.05
N ASP A 47 5.94 -19.28 -16.28
CA ASP A 47 5.83 -17.87 -16.65
C ASP A 47 6.90 -17.09 -15.86
N GLU A 48 7.43 -16.01 -16.41
CA GLU A 48 8.42 -15.18 -15.72
C GLU A 48 7.76 -13.97 -15.05
N LEU A 49 7.61 -14.02 -13.72
CA LEU A 49 6.69 -13.13 -13.00
C LEU A 49 7.38 -11.92 -12.37
N TYR A 50 6.67 -10.80 -12.38
CA TYR A 50 6.97 -9.66 -11.51
C TYR A 50 5.71 -8.88 -11.13
N PHE A 51 5.82 -7.99 -10.14
CA PHE A 51 4.82 -7.00 -9.81
C PHE A 51 5.24 -5.62 -10.28
N ASP A 52 4.31 -4.92 -10.92
CA ASP A 52 4.37 -3.46 -11.06
C ASP A 52 3.40 -2.81 -10.08
N ILE A 53 3.93 -1.88 -9.30
CA ILE A 53 3.18 -1.12 -8.29
C ILE A 53 3.04 0.32 -8.77
N SER A 54 1.82 0.70 -9.15
CA SER A 54 1.46 2.08 -9.42
C SER A 54 0.98 2.77 -8.14
N ILE A 55 1.59 3.89 -7.79
CA ILE A 55 1.38 4.61 -6.52
C ILE A 55 0.75 5.97 -6.82
N TYR A 56 -0.49 6.16 -6.39
CA TYR A 56 -1.23 7.40 -6.59
C TYR A 56 -1.44 8.11 -5.27
N ARG A 57 -0.97 9.35 -5.19
CA ARG A 57 -1.22 10.26 -4.07
C ARG A 57 -1.88 11.53 -4.61
N PRO A 58 -2.86 12.12 -3.89
CA PRO A 58 -3.46 13.38 -4.30
C PRO A 58 -2.40 14.46 -4.55
N ASN A 59 -2.51 15.17 -5.67
CA ASN A 59 -1.62 16.29 -6.05
C ASN A 59 -0.13 15.92 -6.18
N LYS A 60 0.20 14.65 -6.42
CA LYS A 60 1.58 14.20 -6.69
C LYS A 60 1.62 13.42 -8.01
N THR A 61 2.77 13.45 -8.67
CA THR A 61 3.03 12.61 -9.84
C THR A 61 2.96 11.14 -9.45
N THR A 62 2.30 10.33 -10.28
CA THR A 62 2.25 8.87 -10.12
C THR A 62 3.66 8.29 -10.11
N GLN A 63 3.93 7.39 -9.18
CA GLN A 63 5.19 6.65 -9.10
C GLN A 63 4.95 5.20 -9.49
N PHE A 64 5.98 4.57 -10.06
CA PHE A 64 5.94 3.19 -10.51
C PHE A 64 7.15 2.44 -9.95
N VAL A 65 6.91 1.25 -9.39
CA VAL A 65 7.95 0.40 -8.83
C VAL A 65 7.77 -1.03 -9.31
N ARG A 66 8.82 -1.60 -9.90
CA ARG A 66 8.87 -2.99 -10.32
C ARG A 66 9.55 -3.88 -9.28
N ILE A 67 8.96 -5.04 -8.98
CA ILE A 67 9.44 -5.99 -7.97
C ILE A 67 9.31 -7.44 -8.48
N PRO A 68 10.40 -8.21 -8.58
CA PRO A 68 11.77 -7.79 -8.31
C PRO A 68 12.26 -6.78 -9.37
N LYS A 69 13.26 -5.96 -9.02
CA LYS A 69 13.80 -4.96 -9.96
C LYS A 69 14.40 -5.65 -11.18
N ALA A 70 14.15 -5.11 -12.36
CA ALA A 70 14.76 -5.56 -13.60
C ALA A 70 16.30 -5.62 -13.48
N PRO A 71 16.98 -6.59 -14.13
CA PRO A 71 16.42 -7.57 -15.07
C PRO A 71 15.85 -8.83 -14.41
N MET A 72 15.69 -8.86 -13.09
CA MET A 72 15.17 -10.02 -12.38
C MET A 72 13.66 -10.19 -12.58
N HIS A 73 13.24 -11.45 -12.48
CA HIS A 73 11.86 -11.93 -12.42
C HIS A 73 11.83 -13.16 -11.49
N TRP A 74 10.64 -13.65 -11.17
CA TRP A 74 10.47 -14.91 -10.49
C TRP A 74 9.91 -15.97 -11.44
N PRO A 75 10.56 -17.12 -11.58
CA PRO A 75 9.98 -18.21 -12.37
C PRO A 75 8.73 -18.75 -11.65
N SER A 76 7.61 -18.88 -12.37
CA SER A 76 6.34 -19.34 -11.79
C SER A 76 6.43 -20.76 -11.21
N ALA A 77 7.34 -21.58 -11.75
CA ALA A 77 7.71 -22.89 -11.22
C ALA A 77 8.24 -22.83 -9.77
N ALA A 78 8.80 -21.69 -9.36
CA ALA A 78 9.27 -21.42 -8.00
C ALA A 78 8.28 -20.57 -7.18
N SER A 79 7.04 -20.38 -7.64
CA SER A 79 6.01 -19.54 -6.98
C SER A 79 5.86 -19.81 -5.48
N LYS A 80 5.89 -21.09 -5.07
CA LYS A 80 5.83 -21.51 -3.65
C LYS A 80 6.98 -21.00 -2.78
N GLN A 81 8.09 -20.58 -3.38
CA GLN A 81 9.26 -20.03 -2.67
C GLN A 81 9.18 -18.50 -2.54
N ILE A 82 8.35 -17.84 -3.33
CA ILE A 82 8.14 -16.39 -3.30
C ILE A 82 7.23 -16.09 -2.12
N LYS A 83 7.82 -15.63 -1.01
CA LYS A 83 7.10 -15.34 0.22
C LYS A 83 7.68 -14.15 0.97
N ASN A 84 6.82 -13.46 1.72
CA ASN A 84 7.17 -12.32 2.57
C ASN A 84 7.93 -11.20 1.85
N VAL A 85 7.54 -10.90 0.60
CA VAL A 85 8.17 -9.83 -0.20
C VAL A 85 7.48 -8.51 0.10
N THR A 86 8.23 -7.48 0.46
CA THR A 86 7.68 -6.13 0.59
C THR A 86 7.45 -5.54 -0.79
N LEU A 87 6.19 -5.32 -1.16
CA LEU A 87 5.80 -4.71 -2.43
C LEU A 87 5.84 -3.18 -2.36
N TRP A 88 5.53 -2.60 -1.20
CA TRP A 88 5.53 -1.15 -1.00
C TRP A 88 5.61 -0.82 0.49
N SER A 89 6.28 0.28 0.85
CA SER A 89 6.34 0.78 2.22
C SER A 89 6.74 2.26 2.25
N GLU A 90 5.82 3.14 2.65
CA GLU A 90 6.07 4.57 2.79
C GLU A 90 5.29 5.16 3.98
N PRO A 91 5.75 6.30 4.54
CA PRO A 91 4.98 6.99 5.56
C PRO A 91 3.66 7.57 5.02
N LEU A 92 2.64 7.57 5.88
CA LEU A 92 1.40 8.31 5.74
C LEU A 92 1.20 9.23 6.94
N LYS A 93 0.96 10.52 6.67
CA LYS A 93 0.58 11.49 7.69
C LYS A 93 -0.93 11.46 7.94
N GLU A 94 -1.34 11.94 9.11
CA GLU A 94 -2.75 12.12 9.44
C GLU A 94 -3.49 12.93 8.35
N GLY A 95 -4.62 12.40 7.87
CA GLY A 95 -5.39 12.93 6.74
C GLY A 95 -4.91 12.53 5.35
N GLU A 96 -3.75 11.86 5.21
CA GLU A 96 -3.26 11.42 3.91
C GLU A 96 -3.94 10.14 3.40
N SER A 97 -4.04 10.05 2.08
CA SER A 97 -4.46 8.83 1.38
C SER A 97 -3.49 8.47 0.26
N VAL A 98 -3.35 7.17 0.01
CA VAL A 98 -2.63 6.62 -1.14
C VAL A 98 -3.44 5.48 -1.74
N VAL A 99 -3.44 5.39 -3.07
CA VAL A 99 -3.98 4.24 -3.80
C VAL A 99 -2.81 3.51 -4.43
N LEU A 100 -2.71 2.22 -4.15
CA LEU A 100 -1.74 1.32 -4.77
C LEU A 100 -2.49 0.43 -5.75
N ILE A 101 -1.93 0.24 -6.95
CA ILE A 101 -2.36 -0.78 -7.90
C ILE A 101 -1.17 -1.72 -8.09
N ALA A 102 -1.29 -2.93 -7.56
CA ALA A 102 -0.30 -4.00 -7.72
C ALA A 102 -0.75 -4.92 -8.86
N SER A 103 -0.04 -4.88 -9.98
CA SER A 103 -0.29 -5.71 -11.15
C SER A 103 0.69 -6.87 -11.19
N LEU A 104 0.19 -8.10 -11.24
CA LEU A 104 1.01 -9.27 -11.55
C LEU A 104 1.18 -9.33 -13.06
N ILE A 105 2.43 -9.42 -13.51
CA ILE A 105 2.81 -9.36 -14.91
C ILE A 105 3.66 -10.58 -15.25
N GLU A 106 3.38 -11.17 -16.40
CA GLU A 106 4.23 -12.14 -17.08
C GLU A 106 5.17 -11.40 -18.03
N GLN A 107 6.47 -11.59 -17.82
CA GLN A 107 7.50 -11.04 -18.66
C GLN A 107 7.76 -11.96 -19.84
N ASP A 108 7.57 -11.44 -21.04
CA ASP A 108 7.90 -12.15 -22.26
C ASP A 108 9.38 -12.01 -22.64
N ALA A 109 9.87 -12.96 -23.44
CA ALA A 109 11.20 -12.88 -24.00
C ALA A 109 11.30 -11.69 -24.99
N THR A 110 12.08 -10.67 -24.60
CA THR A 110 12.45 -9.57 -25.49
C THR A 110 13.15 -10.14 -26.75
N PRO A 111 12.87 -9.64 -27.97
CA PRO A 111 12.15 -8.41 -28.33
C PRO A 111 10.72 -8.60 -28.85
N LEU A 112 10.15 -9.81 -28.78
CA LEU A 112 9.06 -10.16 -29.69
C LEU A 112 7.66 -9.85 -29.18
N ASN A 113 7.44 -9.77 -27.86
CA ASN A 113 6.13 -9.46 -27.29
C ASN A 113 6.21 -8.45 -26.12
N PRO A 114 5.19 -7.61 -25.95
CA PRO A 114 5.00 -6.83 -24.73
C PRO A 114 4.61 -7.74 -23.57
N ASP A 115 5.02 -7.38 -22.36
CA ASP A 115 4.65 -8.12 -21.14
C ASP A 115 3.12 -8.18 -20.93
N ASP A 116 2.63 -9.33 -20.45
CA ASP A 116 1.21 -9.61 -20.28
C ASP A 116 0.73 -9.38 -18.84
N VAL A 117 -0.33 -8.59 -18.68
CA VAL A 117 -0.93 -8.33 -17.37
C VAL A 117 -1.89 -9.45 -16.98
N LEU A 118 -1.47 -10.30 -16.05
CA LEU A 118 -2.25 -11.41 -15.51
C LEU A 118 -3.40 -10.96 -14.58
N GLY A 119 -3.26 -9.77 -13.99
CA GLY A 119 -4.32 -9.14 -13.21
C GLY A 119 -3.79 -8.09 -12.25
N SER A 120 -4.70 -7.32 -11.65
CA SER A 120 -4.33 -6.23 -10.75
C SER A 120 -5.15 -6.24 -9.46
N ILE A 121 -4.53 -5.78 -8.38
CA ILE A 121 -5.15 -5.60 -7.07
C ILE A 121 -5.04 -4.13 -6.72
N ARG A 122 -6.16 -3.50 -6.39
CA ARG A 122 -6.20 -2.11 -5.92
C ARG A 122 -6.42 -2.09 -4.41
N VAL A 123 -5.52 -1.40 -3.70
CA VAL A 123 -5.68 -1.10 -2.28
C VAL A 123 -5.62 0.41 -2.05
N LYS A 124 -6.68 0.94 -1.43
CA LYS A 124 -6.72 2.32 -0.95
C LYS A 124 -6.41 2.33 0.54
N LEU A 125 -5.44 3.14 0.92
CA LEU A 125 -5.04 3.38 2.29
C LEU A 125 -5.36 4.83 2.64
N THR A 126 -6.03 5.04 3.77
CA THR A 126 -6.31 6.37 4.33
C THR A 126 -5.94 6.37 5.80
N TYR A 127 -5.06 7.27 6.23
CA TYR A 127 -4.74 7.42 7.64
C TYR A 127 -5.52 8.59 8.21
N GLU A 128 -6.52 8.30 9.04
CA GLU A 128 -7.38 9.32 9.64
C GLU A 128 -7.82 8.92 11.05
N GLN A 129 -7.93 9.89 11.93
CA GLN A 129 -8.26 9.77 13.35
C GLN A 129 -7.36 8.76 14.09
N GLY A 130 -6.07 8.72 13.74
CA GLY A 130 -5.13 7.76 14.31
C GLY A 130 -5.31 6.30 13.85
N GLN A 131 -6.18 6.07 12.86
CA GLN A 131 -6.50 4.74 12.33
C GLN A 131 -6.15 4.64 10.84
N LEU A 132 -5.55 3.52 10.44
CA LEU A 132 -5.35 3.22 9.03
C LEU A 132 -6.60 2.51 8.51
N LYS A 133 -7.35 3.17 7.64
CA LYS A 133 -8.48 2.57 6.92
C LYS A 133 -7.99 1.99 5.60
N THR A 134 -8.51 0.80 5.26
CA THR A 134 -8.06 0.02 4.11
C THR A 134 -9.25 -0.43 3.28
N GLN A 135 -9.18 -0.26 1.97
CA GLN A 135 -10.19 -0.76 1.04
C GLN A 135 -9.52 -1.54 -0.08
N TRP A 136 -9.85 -2.82 -0.19
CA TRP A 136 -9.35 -3.72 -1.22
C TRP A 136 -10.37 -3.89 -2.35
N SER A 137 -9.88 -4.01 -3.59
CA SER A 137 -10.72 -4.26 -4.76
C SER A 137 -9.89 -4.86 -5.90
N ILE A 138 -10.56 -5.52 -6.84
CA ILE A 138 -9.96 -5.92 -8.12
C ILE A 138 -10.51 -4.95 -9.17
N PRO A 139 -9.67 -4.19 -9.90
CA PRO A 139 -10.16 -3.33 -10.98
C PRO A 139 -11.01 -4.12 -11.98
N ASN A 140 -12.10 -3.50 -12.45
CA ASN A 140 -13.03 -4.09 -13.43
C ASN A 140 -13.75 -5.37 -12.97
N ARG A 141 -13.83 -5.63 -11.65
CA ARG A 141 -14.69 -6.68 -11.08
C ARG A 141 -15.56 -6.09 -9.97
N GLU A 142 -16.84 -6.50 -9.93
CA GLU A 142 -17.79 -6.03 -8.90
C GLU A 142 -17.50 -6.64 -7.52
N GLN A 143 -16.88 -7.82 -7.48
CA GLN A 143 -16.58 -8.54 -6.25
C GLN A 143 -15.14 -8.29 -5.78
N GLY A 144 -14.99 -7.89 -4.51
CA GLY A 144 -13.69 -7.73 -3.83
C GLY A 144 -13.04 -9.07 -3.46
N PRO A 145 -11.98 -9.09 -2.64
CA PRO A 145 -11.31 -10.33 -2.25
C PRO A 145 -12.27 -11.32 -1.59
N ALA A 146 -12.07 -12.61 -1.83
CA ALA A 146 -12.93 -13.69 -1.31
C ALA A 146 -12.88 -13.82 0.23
N MET A 147 -11.86 -13.22 0.87
CA MET A 147 -11.60 -13.26 2.31
C MET A 147 -11.22 -11.86 2.81
N ALA A 148 -12.19 -10.95 2.90
CA ALA A 148 -11.99 -9.58 3.36
C ALA A 148 -12.42 -9.39 4.83
N ASN A 149 -11.81 -10.12 5.74
CA ASN A 149 -12.02 -9.89 7.17
C ASN A 149 -10.75 -9.23 7.72
N GLN A 150 -10.91 -8.14 8.48
CA GLN A 150 -9.94 -7.48 9.38
C GLN A 150 -8.57 -6.99 8.86
N GLN A 151 -8.02 -6.04 9.63
CA GLN A 151 -6.76 -5.36 9.38
C GLN A 151 -5.59 -6.21 9.90
N GLY A 152 -4.67 -6.59 9.01
CA GLY A 152 -3.57 -7.53 9.29
C GLY A 152 -3.83 -8.94 8.76
N ASP A 153 -5.06 -9.24 8.33
CA ASP A 153 -5.40 -10.53 7.74
C ASP A 153 -4.88 -10.64 6.30
N ILE A 154 -4.42 -11.83 5.96
CA ILE A 154 -3.97 -12.17 4.61
C ILE A 154 -5.19 -12.22 3.68
N GLN A 155 -5.18 -11.34 2.68
CA GLN A 155 -6.20 -11.21 1.64
C GLN A 155 -5.83 -12.10 0.45
N LYS A 156 -6.76 -12.96 0.02
CA LYS A 156 -6.61 -13.82 -1.15
C LYS A 156 -7.26 -13.20 -2.38
N PHE A 157 -6.53 -13.19 -3.49
CA PHE A 157 -6.99 -12.71 -4.80
C PHE A 157 -6.74 -13.78 -5.88
N GLU A 158 -7.70 -13.99 -6.77
CA GLU A 158 -7.51 -14.80 -7.96
C GLU A 158 -7.23 -13.90 -9.17
N LEU A 159 -6.00 -13.95 -9.68
CA LEU A 159 -5.54 -13.22 -10.86
C LEU A 159 -5.40 -14.21 -12.02
N PHE A 160 -5.95 -13.87 -13.18
CA PHE A 160 -5.97 -14.76 -14.33
C PHE A 160 -6.24 -13.97 -15.60
N ASP A 161 -5.75 -14.52 -16.70
CA ASP A 161 -6.01 -14.11 -18.06
C ASP A 161 -6.56 -15.33 -18.86
N ALA A 162 -6.36 -15.37 -20.18
CA ALA A 162 -6.82 -16.49 -21.01
C ALA A 162 -6.04 -17.79 -20.73
N GLY A 163 -4.72 -17.70 -20.57
CA GLY A 163 -3.83 -18.87 -20.45
C GLY A 163 -3.50 -19.26 -19.00
N SER A 164 -3.36 -18.28 -18.12
CA SER A 164 -2.78 -18.44 -16.79
C SER A 164 -3.76 -18.13 -15.65
N LYS A 165 -3.53 -18.75 -14.49
CA LYS A 165 -4.29 -18.52 -13.25
C LYS A 165 -3.39 -18.63 -12.04
N TYR A 166 -3.49 -17.62 -11.18
CA TYR A 166 -2.71 -17.46 -9.96
C TYR A 166 -3.61 -17.10 -8.77
N GLU A 167 -3.24 -17.60 -7.60
CA GLU A 167 -3.72 -17.07 -6.32
C GLU A 167 -2.63 -16.21 -5.69
N VAL A 168 -2.99 -14.99 -5.32
CA VAL A 168 -2.07 -14.01 -4.71
C VAL A 168 -2.56 -13.66 -3.32
N TYR A 169 -1.65 -13.72 -2.36
CA TYR A 169 -1.95 -13.52 -0.95
C TYR A 169 -1.21 -12.29 -0.42
N LEU A 170 -1.94 -11.22 -0.11
CA LEU A 170 -1.38 -9.94 0.34
C LEU A 170 -1.81 -9.59 1.76
N SER A 171 -0.97 -8.89 2.51
CA SER A 171 -1.35 -8.31 3.79
C SER A 171 -0.80 -6.89 3.95
N LEU A 172 -1.37 -6.17 4.91
CA LEU A 172 -0.88 -4.86 5.33
C LEU A 172 -0.34 -4.96 6.75
N VAL A 173 0.91 -4.54 6.93
CA VAL A 173 1.56 -4.42 8.23
C VAL A 173 1.69 -2.93 8.56
N LYS A 174 1.39 -2.54 9.80
CA LYS A 174 1.43 -1.14 10.26
C LYS A 174 2.82 -0.74 10.76
#